data_AF-A0A929IXY7-F1
#
_entry.id   AF-A0A929IXY7-F1
#
_cell.length_a   1.000
_cell.length_b   1.000
_cell.length_c   1.000
_cell.angle_alpha   90.00
_cell.angle_beta   90.00
_cell.angle_gamma   90.00
#
_symmetry.space_group_name_H-M   'P 1'
#
loop_
_entity.id
_entity.type
_entity.pdbx_description
1 polymer ?
#
loop_
_entity_poly.entity_id
_entity_poly.type
_entity_poly.pdbx_seq_one_letter_code
_entity_poly.pdbx_strand_id
1 'polypeptide(L)'
;TNIPISTITTQYLKYIELIEGLHLDLAAEYLVMAATLMEIKSRSLLPISEDIELESDPRTRLIQQLREYAQYKQAAQNLDALPRLERDIFTGYVEHPDLPKRVATPEVSLDELLEVMQDVMQRATLFTSHQVVQEPLSVRERMSSVLEQLKQLQNIDFINLFVIEEGRAGVVVTLLAILELTKESLIKIVQPQPFAAIQVVSLEV
;
A
#
# COMPACT_ATOMS: atom_id res chain seq x y z
N THR A 1 13.45 21.50 29.68
CA THR A 1 14.89 21.37 29.97
C THR A 1 15.20 20.61 31.27
N ASN A 2 14.36 19.67 31.71
CA ASN A 2 14.79 18.57 32.57
C ASN A 2 13.72 17.47 32.45
N ILE A 3 14.06 16.33 31.86
CA ILE A 3 13.13 15.21 31.71
C ILE A 3 13.47 14.18 32.78
N PRO A 4 12.57 13.88 33.74
CA PRO A 4 12.79 12.84 34.73
C PRO A 4 12.65 11.47 34.05
N ILE A 5 13.76 10.95 33.51
CA ILE A 5 13.78 9.71 32.72
C ILE A 5 13.18 8.55 33.51
N SER A 6 13.52 8.40 34.80
CA SER A 6 12.96 7.32 35.61
C SER A 6 11.43 7.31 35.63
N THR A 7 10.81 8.48 35.81
CA THR A 7 9.36 8.66 35.83
C THR A 7 8.74 8.42 34.46
N ILE A 8 9.31 9.00 33.40
CA ILE A 8 8.74 8.89 32.06
C ILE A 8 8.86 7.47 31.52
N THR A 9 9.96 6.76 31.80
CA THR A 9 10.12 5.35 31.43
C THR A 9 9.05 4.49 32.11
N THR A 10 8.78 4.70 33.40
CA THR A 10 7.71 3.94 34.09
C THR A 10 6.33 4.24 33.53
N GLN A 11 6.02 5.51 33.22
CA GLN A 11 4.75 5.88 32.59
C GLN A 11 4.60 5.28 31.18
N TYR A 12 5.68 5.28 30.41
CA TYR A 12 5.70 4.75 29.05
C TYR A 12 5.48 3.23 29.02
N LEU A 13 6.13 2.49 29.90
CA LEU A 13 5.94 1.04 30.01
C LEU A 13 4.52 0.68 30.42
N LYS A 14 3.95 1.40 31.40
CA LYS A 14 2.55 1.21 31.81
C LYS A 14 1.58 1.48 30.64
N TYR A 15 1.88 2.44 29.78
CA TYR A 15 1.07 2.72 28.60
C TYR A 15 1.14 1.58 27.57
N ILE A 16 2.31 0.99 27.35
CA ILE A 16 2.46 -0.19 26.48
C ILE A 16 1.64 -1.37 27.01
N GLU A 17 1.72 -1.66 28.31
CA GLU A 17 0.95 -2.74 28.93
C GLU A 17 -0.57 -2.58 28.72
N LEU A 18 -1.07 -1.33 28.68
CA LEU A 18 -2.49 -1.05 28.40
C LEU A 18 -2.87 -1.29 26.93
N ILE A 19 -1.94 -1.09 25.99
CA ILE A 19 -2.19 -1.22 24.54
C ILE A 19 -1.96 -2.63 24.03
N GLU A 20 -1.00 -3.37 24.60
CA GLU A 20 -0.76 -4.78 24.26
C GLU A 20 -2.01 -5.65 24.47
N GLY A 21 -2.89 -5.27 25.41
CA GLY A 21 -4.19 -5.92 25.60
C GLY A 21 -5.23 -5.68 24.48
N LEU A 22 -4.99 -4.74 23.56
CA LEU A 22 -5.92 -4.32 22.50
C LEU A 22 -5.37 -4.59 21.09
N HIS A 23 -4.09 -4.31 20.81
CA HIS A 23 -3.50 -4.44 19.46
C HIS A 23 -1.98 -4.73 19.51
N LEU A 24 -1.60 -6.00 19.27
CA LEU A 24 -0.20 -6.44 19.27
C LEU A 24 0.65 -5.79 18.17
N ASP A 25 0.09 -5.52 16.99
CA ASP A 25 0.82 -4.92 15.88
C ASP A 25 1.29 -3.49 16.18
N LEU A 26 0.46 -2.72 16.91
CA LEU A 26 0.80 -1.36 17.31
C LEU A 26 1.90 -1.36 18.38
N ALA A 27 1.94 -2.37 19.26
CA ALA A 27 2.93 -2.43 20.34
C ALA A 27 4.37 -2.53 19.82
N ALA A 28 4.59 -3.19 18.68
CA ALA A 28 5.91 -3.40 18.10
C ALA A 28 6.69 -2.09 17.83
N GLU A 29 6.01 -1.04 17.37
CA GLU A 29 6.62 0.27 17.12
C GLU A 29 7.06 0.97 18.42
N TYR A 30 6.41 0.68 19.53
CA TYR A 30 6.68 1.30 20.83
C TYR A 30 7.81 0.59 21.60
N LEU A 31 8.10 -0.68 21.29
CA LEU A 31 9.14 -1.48 21.95
C LEU A 31 10.56 -0.90 21.75
N VAL A 32 10.86 -0.36 20.57
CA VAL A 32 12.18 0.25 20.29
C VAL A 32 12.43 1.44 21.22
N MET A 33 11.42 2.29 21.39
CA MET A 33 11.49 3.44 22.29
C MET A 33 11.49 3.00 23.76
N ALA A 34 10.77 1.92 24.12
CA ALA A 34 10.82 1.34 25.46
C ALA A 34 12.24 0.88 25.82
N ALA A 35 12.88 0.13 24.92
CA ALA A 35 14.26 -0.32 25.08
C ALA A 35 15.23 0.87 25.22
N THR A 36 15.06 1.90 24.40
CA THR A 36 15.86 3.14 24.46
C THR A 36 15.69 3.85 25.80
N LEU A 37 14.46 4.00 26.29
CA LEU A 37 14.16 4.62 27.59
C LEU A 37 14.70 3.80 28.77
N MET A 38 14.69 2.47 28.67
CA MET A 38 15.31 1.59 29.67
C MET A 38 16.83 1.71 29.67
N GLU A 39 17.46 1.77 28.50
CA GLU A 39 18.91 1.97 28.36
C GLU A 39 19.34 3.30 28.98
N ILE A 40 18.66 4.40 28.61
CA ILE A 40 18.95 5.73 29.16
C ILE A 40 18.77 5.72 30.68
N LYS A 41 17.70 5.09 31.19
CA LYS A 41 17.48 4.95 32.64
C LYS A 41 18.63 4.20 33.31
N SER A 42 19.03 3.06 32.78
CA SER A 42 20.13 2.24 33.31
C SER A 42 21.45 3.03 33.37
N ARG A 43 21.86 3.65 32.25
CA ARG A 43 23.06 4.50 32.18
C ARG A 43 23.00 5.69 33.13
N SER A 44 21.85 6.34 33.25
CA SER A 44 21.68 7.51 34.12
C SER A 44 21.73 7.19 35.61
N LEU A 45 21.53 5.94 36.00
CA LEU A 45 21.57 5.47 37.40
C LEU A 45 22.91 4.84 37.78
N LEU A 46 23.78 4.54 36.80
CA LEU A 46 25.10 3.96 37.05
C LEU A 46 26.07 5.04 37.60
N PRO A 47 26.92 4.68 38.58
CA PRO A 47 27.94 5.59 39.08
C PRO A 47 28.97 5.88 37.99
N ILE A 48 29.35 7.15 37.85
CA ILE A 48 30.32 7.61 36.86
C ILE A 48 31.72 7.32 37.41
N SER A 49 32.52 6.52 36.70
CA SER A 49 33.93 6.27 37.02
C SER A 49 34.78 7.48 36.63
N GLU A 50 35.71 7.90 37.48
CA GLU A 50 36.55 9.11 37.29
C GLU A 50 37.46 9.06 36.04
N ASP A 51 37.69 7.87 35.46
CA ASP A 51 38.60 7.64 34.31
C ASP A 51 37.91 7.63 32.93
N ILE A 52 36.59 7.83 32.86
CA ILE A 52 35.86 7.84 31.58
C ILE A 52 35.68 9.30 31.16
N GLU A 53 36.34 9.69 30.05
CA GLU A 53 36.09 10.96 29.37
C GLU A 53 34.58 11.24 29.34
N LEU A 54 34.18 12.43 29.82
CA LEU A 54 32.81 12.95 29.92
C LEU A 54 31.91 12.44 28.79
N GLU A 55 31.27 11.30 29.00
CA GLU A 55 30.30 10.77 28.05
C GLU A 55 29.15 11.78 27.99
N SER A 56 28.75 12.17 26.77
CA SER A 56 27.61 13.08 26.57
C SER A 56 26.39 12.56 27.34
N ASP A 57 25.62 13.44 27.98
CA ASP A 57 24.43 13.03 28.75
C ASP A 57 23.60 12.05 27.90
N PRO A 58 23.33 10.81 28.38
CA PRO A 58 22.67 9.78 27.60
C PRO A 58 21.28 10.21 27.09
N ARG A 59 20.71 11.26 27.67
CA ARG A 59 19.42 11.86 27.28
C ARG A 59 19.52 12.80 26.10
N THR A 60 20.71 13.28 25.74
CA THR A 60 20.92 14.37 24.77
C THR A 60 20.28 14.06 23.42
N ARG A 61 20.50 12.85 22.90
CA ARG A 61 19.91 12.41 21.63
C ARG A 61 18.39 12.44 21.64
N LEU A 62 17.78 11.92 22.72
CA LEU A 62 16.32 11.90 22.87
C LEU A 62 15.75 13.32 22.99
N ILE A 63 16.41 14.20 23.75
CA ILE A 63 15.99 15.61 23.87
C ILE A 63 16.00 16.31 22.52
N GLN A 64 17.03 16.07 21.71
CA GLN A 64 17.14 16.64 20.37
C GLN A 64 16.01 16.15 19.46
N GLN A 65 15.76 14.84 19.43
CA GLN A 65 14.64 14.25 18.65
C GLN A 65 13.28 14.79 19.08
N LEU A 66 13.04 14.93 20.40
CA LEU A 66 11.79 15.50 20.91
C LEU A 66 11.62 16.96 20.53
N ARG A 67 12.70 17.75 20.50
CA ARG A 67 12.66 19.15 20.06
C ARG A 67 12.33 19.24 18.58
N GLU A 68 12.96 18.43 17.74
CA GLU A 68 12.67 18.36 16.30
C GLU A 68 11.22 17.96 16.05
N TYR A 69 10.75 16.89 16.72
CA TYR A 69 9.36 16.47 16.63
C TYR A 69 8.39 17.58 17.06
N ALA A 70 8.67 18.28 18.17
CA ALA A 70 7.84 19.39 18.63
C ALA A 70 7.77 20.53 17.60
N GLN A 71 8.88 20.84 16.93
CA GLN A 71 8.93 21.84 15.86
C GLN A 71 8.05 21.43 14.68
N TYR A 72 8.16 20.18 14.19
CA TYR A 72 7.34 19.69 13.09
C TYR A 72 5.87 19.58 13.46
N LYS A 73 5.56 19.14 14.69
CA LYS A 73 4.19 19.09 15.19
C LYS A 73 3.55 20.47 15.22
N GLN A 74 4.28 21.48 15.69
CA GLN A 74 3.79 22.86 15.68
C GLN A 74 3.58 23.37 14.26
N ALA A 75 4.51 23.10 13.34
CA ALA A 75 4.35 23.48 11.94
C ALA A 75 3.12 22.82 11.30
N ALA A 76 2.88 21.54 11.56
CA ALA A 76 1.70 20.82 11.08
C ALA A 76 0.39 21.42 11.64
N GLN A 77 0.36 21.76 12.93
CA GLN A 77 -0.80 22.43 13.54
C GLN A 77 -1.05 23.81 12.95
N ASN A 78 0.02 24.58 12.69
CA ASN A 78 -0.09 25.89 12.06
C ASN A 78 -0.64 25.77 10.62
N LEU A 79 -0.19 24.76 9.86
CA LEU A 79 -0.70 24.48 8.53
C LEU A 79 -2.18 24.06 8.55
N ASP A 80 -2.57 23.21 9.51
CA ASP A 80 -3.95 22.74 9.62
C ASP A 80 -4.93 23.87 10.01
N ALA A 81 -4.43 24.87 10.75
CA ALA A 81 -5.17 26.08 11.11
C ALA A 81 -5.33 27.09 9.97
N LEU A 82 -4.63 26.91 8.84
CA LEU A 82 -4.81 27.81 7.69
C LEU A 82 -6.22 27.66 7.10
N PRO A 83 -6.86 28.78 6.71
CA PRO A 83 -8.17 28.74 6.09
C PRO A 83 -8.08 28.01 4.75
N ARG A 84 -9.01 27.08 4.52
CA ARG A 84 -9.06 26.27 3.31
C ARG A 84 -10.10 26.82 2.34
N LEU A 85 -9.69 26.92 1.08
CA LEU A 85 -10.61 27.17 -0.04
C LEU A 85 -11.67 26.06 -0.06
N GLU A 86 -12.92 26.44 -0.34
CA GLU A 86 -14.08 25.54 -0.41
C GLU A 86 -14.49 24.89 0.93
N ARG A 87 -13.84 25.25 2.05
CA ARG A 87 -14.26 24.90 3.42
C ARG A 87 -14.57 26.13 4.24
N ASP A 88 -13.58 27.02 4.35
CA ASP A 88 -13.63 28.22 5.21
C ASP A 88 -13.80 29.49 4.36
N ILE A 89 -13.24 29.50 3.14
CA ILE A 89 -13.34 30.61 2.19
C ILE A 89 -13.87 30.11 0.85
N PHE A 90 -14.83 30.84 0.29
CA PHE A 90 -15.39 30.58 -1.04
C PHE A 90 -15.05 31.73 -1.97
N THR A 91 -14.63 31.41 -3.19
CA THR A 91 -14.39 32.41 -4.22
C THR A 91 -15.73 32.86 -4.81
N GLY A 92 -15.98 34.17 -4.80
CA GLY A 92 -17.09 34.74 -5.54
C GLY A 92 -16.78 34.68 -7.03
N TYR A 93 -17.63 34.01 -7.81
CA TYR A 93 -17.58 34.03 -9.26
C TYR A 93 -18.66 34.97 -9.79
N VAL A 94 -18.27 35.84 -10.72
CA VAL A 94 -19.19 36.66 -11.50
C VAL A 94 -19.00 36.23 -12.95
N GLU A 95 -20.08 35.80 -13.59
CA GLU A 95 -20.06 35.55 -15.03
C GLU A 95 -19.71 36.86 -15.75
N HIS A 96 -18.55 36.86 -16.39
CA HIS A 96 -18.21 37.89 -17.34
C HIS A 96 -18.77 37.49 -18.71
N PRO A 97 -19.25 38.45 -19.52
CA PRO A 97 -19.67 38.15 -20.88
C PRO A 97 -18.54 37.46 -21.65
N ASP A 98 -18.90 36.44 -22.44
CA ASP A 98 -18.01 35.70 -23.33
C ASP A 98 -17.46 36.62 -24.41
N LEU A 99 -16.46 37.41 -24.03
CA LEU A 99 -15.60 38.12 -24.94
C LEU A 99 -14.67 37.08 -25.56
N PRO A 100 -14.51 37.02 -26.89
CA PRO A 100 -13.56 36.14 -27.53
C PRO A 100 -12.13 36.56 -27.15
N LYS A 101 -11.67 36.12 -25.98
CA LYS A 101 -10.28 36.21 -25.57
C LYS A 101 -9.53 35.15 -26.36
N ARG A 102 -8.73 35.61 -27.32
CA ARG A 102 -7.69 34.79 -27.93
C ARG A 102 -6.62 34.56 -26.88
N VAL A 103 -6.86 33.61 -25.97
CA VAL A 103 -5.86 33.18 -25.00
C VAL A 103 -4.75 32.53 -25.81
N ALA A 104 -3.59 33.18 -25.88
CA ALA A 104 -2.40 32.55 -26.42
C ALA A 104 -2.07 31.38 -25.50
N THR A 105 -2.10 30.16 -26.02
CA THR A 105 -1.54 29.02 -25.31
C THR A 105 -0.05 29.28 -25.11
N PRO A 106 0.47 29.09 -23.88
CA PRO A 106 1.90 29.24 -23.64
C PRO A 106 2.67 28.25 -24.54
N GLU A 107 3.82 28.70 -25.02
CA GLU A 107 4.73 27.81 -25.74
C GLU A 107 5.32 26.80 -24.76
N VAL A 108 5.10 25.51 -25.02
CA VAL A 108 5.65 24.42 -24.21
C VAL A 108 6.99 24.02 -24.83
N SER A 109 8.05 24.04 -24.03
CA SER A 109 9.37 23.59 -24.49
C SER A 109 9.46 22.05 -24.46
N LEU A 110 10.35 21.48 -25.28
CA LEU A 110 10.61 20.04 -25.25
C LEU A 110 11.17 19.60 -23.89
N ASP A 111 11.99 20.46 -23.27
CA ASP A 111 12.61 20.20 -21.97
C ASP A 111 11.57 20.09 -20.86
N GLU A 112 10.57 20.99 -20.82
CA GLU A 112 9.44 20.91 -19.89
C GLU A 112 8.63 19.61 -20.04
N LEU A 113 8.44 19.14 -21.28
CA LEU A 113 7.72 17.89 -21.55
C LEU A 113 8.52 16.68 -21.05
N LEU A 114 9.85 16.72 -21.19
CA LEU A 114 10.74 15.66 -20.73
C LEU A 114 10.79 15.58 -19.20
N GLU A 115 10.84 16.73 -18.52
CA GLU A 115 10.77 16.78 -17.04
C GLU A 115 9.46 16.17 -16.52
N VAL A 116 8.32 16.56 -17.11
CA VAL A 116 7.01 16.00 -16.74
C VAL A 116 6.95 14.50 -17.00
N MET A 117 7.52 14.02 -18.11
CA MET A 117 7.58 12.58 -18.41
C MET A 117 8.44 11.81 -17.39
N GLN A 118 9.57 12.38 -16.96
CA GLN A 118 10.42 11.79 -15.91
C GLN A 118 9.67 11.68 -14.58
N ASP A 119 8.96 12.73 -14.18
CA ASP A 119 8.13 12.75 -12.98
C ASP A 119 7.02 11.69 -13.01
N VAL A 120 6.33 11.56 -14.16
CA VAL A 120 5.29 10.55 -14.37
C VAL A 120 5.88 9.14 -14.29
N MET A 121 7.05 8.91 -14.90
CA MET A 121 7.77 7.63 -14.83
C MET A 121 8.18 7.29 -13.40
N GLN A 122 8.74 8.24 -12.65
CA GLN A 122 9.11 8.03 -11.25
C GLN A 122 7.89 7.71 -10.38
N ARG A 123 6.78 8.44 -10.54
CA ARG A 123 5.53 8.12 -9.83
C ARG A 123 5.03 6.73 -10.19
N ALA A 124 5.06 6.36 -11.47
CA ALA A 124 4.69 5.02 -11.91
C ALA A 124 5.56 3.93 -11.23
N THR A 125 6.87 4.17 -11.07
CA THR A 125 7.74 3.23 -10.33
C THR A 125 7.43 3.12 -8.85
N LEU A 126 6.92 4.19 -8.22
CA LEU A 126 6.48 4.18 -6.82
C LEU A 126 5.14 3.44 -6.63
N PHE A 127 4.31 3.38 -7.68
CA PHE A 127 3.12 2.53 -7.73
C PHE A 127 3.43 1.08 -8.11
N THR A 128 4.67 0.76 -8.48
CA THR A 128 5.17 -0.62 -8.51
C THR A 128 5.43 -1.08 -7.08
N SER A 129 4.38 -1.08 -6.25
CA SER A 129 4.40 -1.85 -5.02
C SER A 129 4.70 -3.29 -5.40
N HIS A 130 5.70 -3.86 -4.73
CA HIS A 130 5.89 -5.30 -4.65
C HIS A 130 4.65 -5.89 -3.96
N GLN A 131 3.55 -5.98 -4.69
CA GLN A 131 2.45 -6.86 -4.32
C GLN A 131 3.02 -8.26 -4.52
N VAL A 132 3.48 -8.87 -3.43
CA VAL A 132 3.41 -10.32 -3.30
C VAL A 132 1.93 -10.68 -3.16
N VAL A 133 1.17 -10.42 -4.22
CA VAL A 133 0.04 -11.25 -4.55
C VAL A 133 0.72 -12.40 -5.27
N GLN A 134 0.62 -13.63 -4.76
CA GLN A 134 0.98 -14.79 -5.57
C GLN A 134 0.30 -14.59 -6.92
N GLU A 135 1.11 -14.52 -7.99
CA GLU A 135 0.60 -14.21 -9.32
C GLU A 135 -0.66 -15.05 -9.54
N PRO A 136 -1.85 -14.44 -9.71
CA PRO A 136 -2.98 -15.23 -10.16
C PRO A 136 -2.54 -15.77 -11.51
N LEU A 137 -2.42 -17.11 -11.62
CA LEU A 137 -2.01 -17.84 -12.82
C LEU A 137 -2.38 -17.04 -14.07
N SER A 138 -1.41 -16.74 -14.92
CA SER A 138 -1.69 -15.91 -16.09
C SER A 138 -2.81 -16.56 -16.93
N VAL A 139 -3.62 -15.75 -17.62
CA VAL A 139 -4.68 -16.29 -18.48
C VAL A 139 -4.11 -17.34 -19.44
N ARG A 140 -2.89 -17.12 -19.95
CA ARG A 140 -2.16 -18.07 -20.81
C ARG A 140 -1.81 -19.39 -20.13
N GLU A 141 -1.31 -19.36 -18.89
CA GLU A 141 -1.04 -20.59 -18.15
C GLU A 141 -2.33 -21.36 -17.85
N ARG A 142 -3.41 -20.63 -17.52
CA ARG A 142 -4.71 -21.26 -17.30
C ARG A 142 -5.28 -21.88 -18.58
N MET A 143 -5.11 -21.24 -19.74
CA MET A 143 -5.48 -21.82 -21.04
C MET A 143 -4.73 -23.14 -21.29
N SER A 144 -3.41 -23.17 -21.05
CA SER A 144 -2.60 -24.39 -21.20
C SER A 144 -3.09 -25.51 -20.28
N SER A 145 -3.39 -25.20 -19.02
CA SER A 145 -3.91 -26.17 -18.05
C SER A 145 -5.28 -26.74 -18.48
N VAL A 146 -6.20 -25.88 -18.94
CA VAL A 146 -7.52 -26.31 -19.44
C VAL A 146 -7.37 -27.22 -20.67
N LEU A 147 -6.51 -26.87 -21.62
CA LEU A 147 -6.23 -27.71 -22.79
C LEU A 147 -5.58 -29.04 -22.41
N GLU A 148 -4.69 -29.07 -21.43
CA GLU A 148 -4.07 -30.30 -20.94
C GLU A 148 -5.08 -31.24 -20.28
N GLN A 149 -6.00 -30.70 -19.48
CA GLN A 149 -7.09 -31.48 -18.92
C GLN A 149 -8.00 -32.04 -20.02
N LEU A 150 -8.35 -31.22 -21.02
CA LEU A 150 -9.19 -31.64 -22.16
C LEU A 150 -8.52 -32.70 -23.04
N LYS A 151 -7.18 -32.74 -23.11
CA LYS A 151 -6.44 -33.82 -23.79
C LYS A 151 -6.60 -35.16 -23.07
N GLN A 152 -6.73 -35.15 -21.74
CA GLN A 152 -6.90 -36.38 -20.96
C GLN A 152 -8.37 -36.81 -20.91
N LEU A 153 -9.27 -35.85 -20.83
CA LEU A 153 -10.71 -36.03 -20.74
C LEU A 153 -11.37 -35.27 -21.88
N GLN A 154 -11.80 -35.97 -22.94
CA GLN A 154 -12.38 -35.35 -24.15
C GLN A 154 -13.54 -34.38 -23.87
N ASN A 155 -14.28 -34.63 -22.79
CA ASN A 155 -15.36 -33.78 -22.31
C ASN A 155 -15.21 -33.57 -20.79
N ILE A 156 -15.25 -32.31 -20.34
CA ILE A 156 -15.15 -31.95 -18.93
C ILE A 156 -16.34 -31.08 -18.54
N ASP A 157 -16.94 -31.34 -17.38
CA ASP A 157 -17.98 -30.46 -16.85
C ASP A 157 -17.39 -29.10 -16.51
N PHE A 158 -18.06 -28.03 -16.94
CA PHE A 158 -17.59 -26.65 -16.81
C PHE A 158 -17.20 -26.28 -15.37
N ILE A 159 -17.96 -26.77 -14.38
CA ILE A 159 -17.72 -26.51 -12.96
C ILE A 159 -16.40 -27.12 -12.49
N ASN A 160 -15.99 -28.26 -13.04
CA ASN A 160 -14.78 -28.98 -12.63
C ASN A 160 -13.49 -28.30 -13.12
N LEU A 161 -13.59 -27.32 -14.01
CA LEU A 161 -12.46 -26.50 -14.45
C LEU A 161 -12.07 -25.43 -13.41
N PHE A 162 -12.94 -25.16 -12.44
CA PHE A 162 -12.72 -24.13 -11.42
C PHE A 162 -12.11 -24.73 -10.15
N VAL A 163 -11.10 -24.06 -9.60
CA VAL A 163 -10.47 -24.39 -8.32
C VAL A 163 -11.01 -23.41 -7.27
N ILE A 164 -11.78 -23.90 -6.31
CA ILE A 164 -12.52 -23.07 -5.34
C ILE A 164 -11.55 -22.38 -4.36
N GLU A 165 -10.43 -23.05 -4.06
CA GLU A 165 -9.37 -22.59 -3.17
C GLU A 165 -8.68 -21.31 -3.67
N GLU A 166 -8.74 -21.03 -4.98
CA GLU A 166 -8.18 -19.82 -5.59
C GLU A 166 -9.08 -18.57 -5.43
N GLY A 167 -10.28 -18.75 -4.86
CA GLY A 167 -11.22 -17.67 -4.59
C GLY A 167 -11.71 -16.94 -5.85
N ARG A 168 -12.23 -15.72 -5.65
CA ARG A 168 -12.88 -14.95 -6.73
C ARG A 168 -11.93 -14.65 -7.90
N ALA A 169 -10.64 -14.41 -7.63
CA ALA A 169 -9.67 -14.10 -8.67
C ALA A 169 -9.40 -15.29 -9.59
N GLY A 170 -9.19 -16.49 -9.03
CA GLY A 170 -9.00 -17.72 -9.81
C GLY A 170 -10.22 -18.04 -10.68
N VAL A 171 -11.43 -17.86 -10.14
CA VAL A 171 -12.67 -18.04 -10.90
C VAL A 171 -12.74 -17.11 -12.11
N VAL A 172 -12.39 -15.83 -11.93
CA VAL A 172 -12.41 -14.85 -13.03
C VAL A 172 -11.37 -15.20 -14.09
N VAL A 173 -10.15 -15.59 -13.70
CA VAL A 173 -9.09 -15.97 -14.65
C VAL A 173 -9.45 -17.22 -15.44
N THR A 174 -10.01 -18.25 -14.79
CA THR A 174 -10.46 -19.48 -15.46
C THR A 174 -11.60 -19.22 -16.43
N LEU A 175 -12.56 -18.36 -16.05
CA LEU A 175 -13.61 -17.95 -16.97
C LEU A 175 -13.04 -17.21 -18.19
N LEU A 176 -12.12 -16.28 -17.98
CA LEU A 176 -11.47 -15.55 -19.07
C LEU A 176 -10.68 -16.48 -20.00
N ALA A 177 -9.96 -17.47 -19.45
CA ALA A 177 -9.24 -18.46 -20.25
C ALA A 177 -10.17 -19.31 -21.11
N ILE A 178 -11.31 -19.76 -20.57
CA ILE A 178 -12.31 -20.54 -21.33
C ILE A 178 -12.93 -19.67 -22.44
N LEU A 179 -13.25 -18.41 -22.15
CA LEU A 179 -13.79 -17.49 -23.16
C LEU A 179 -12.79 -17.19 -24.27
N GLU A 180 -11.51 -17.00 -23.93
CA GLU A 180 -10.46 -16.75 -24.93
C GLU A 180 -10.21 -17.99 -25.79
N LEU A 181 -10.14 -19.20 -25.20
CA LEU A 181 -10.04 -20.46 -25.97
C LEU A 181 -11.25 -20.70 -26.88
N THR A 182 -12.45 -20.31 -26.43
CA THR A 182 -13.67 -20.40 -27.25
C THR A 182 -13.61 -19.42 -28.42
N LYS A 183 -13.12 -18.19 -28.18
CA LYS A 183 -12.89 -17.17 -29.21
C LYS A 183 -11.83 -17.59 -30.23
N GLU A 184 -10.77 -18.26 -29.79
CA GLU A 184 -9.74 -18.86 -30.65
C GLU A 184 -10.22 -20.14 -31.37
N SER A 185 -11.46 -20.59 -31.13
CA SER A 185 -12.04 -21.80 -31.70
C SER A 185 -11.27 -23.09 -31.37
N LEU A 186 -10.59 -23.14 -30.22
CA LEU A 186 -9.87 -24.32 -29.73
C LEU A 186 -10.75 -25.23 -28.87
N ILE A 187 -11.80 -24.69 -28.26
CA ILE A 187 -12.77 -25.44 -27.46
C ILE A 187 -14.19 -25.00 -27.79
N LYS A 188 -15.16 -25.85 -27.45
CA LYS A 188 -16.58 -25.55 -27.56
C LYS A 188 -17.29 -25.81 -26.24
N ILE A 189 -18.20 -24.91 -25.90
CA ILE A 189 -19.09 -25.07 -24.75
C ILE A 189 -20.42 -25.63 -25.26
N VAL A 190 -20.85 -26.76 -24.71
CA VAL A 190 -22.07 -27.46 -25.12
C VAL A 190 -22.92 -27.80 -23.90
N GLN A 191 -24.24 -27.81 -24.10
CA GLN A 191 -25.21 -28.32 -23.14
C GLN A 191 -26.09 -29.34 -23.86
N PRO A 192 -25.98 -30.65 -23.54
CA PRO A 192 -26.62 -31.69 -24.35
C PRO A 192 -28.16 -31.67 -24.26
N GLN A 193 -28.73 -31.18 -23.14
CA GLN A 193 -30.16 -31.04 -22.93
C GLN A 193 -30.46 -29.77 -22.11
N PRO A 194 -31.67 -29.17 -22.23
CA PRO A 194 -32.07 -28.07 -21.36
C PRO A 194 -31.89 -28.45 -19.89
N PHE A 195 -31.21 -27.58 -19.12
CA PHE A 195 -30.89 -27.78 -17.70
C PHE A 195 -29.90 -28.91 -17.38
N ALA A 196 -29.28 -29.56 -18.37
CA ALA A 196 -28.16 -30.48 -18.13
C ALA A 196 -26.87 -29.71 -17.77
N ALA A 197 -25.87 -30.43 -17.25
CA ALA A 197 -24.56 -29.85 -16.98
C ALA A 197 -23.95 -29.24 -18.27
N ILE A 198 -23.34 -28.07 -18.11
CA ILE A 198 -22.58 -27.42 -19.18
C ILE A 198 -21.24 -28.13 -19.28
N GLN A 199 -20.86 -28.53 -20.49
CA GLN A 199 -19.64 -29.27 -20.77
C GLN A 199 -18.74 -28.47 -21.70
N VAL A 200 -17.44 -28.59 -21.48
CA VAL A 200 -16.39 -28.06 -22.36
C VAL A 200 -15.78 -29.23 -23.11
N VAL A 201 -15.73 -29.10 -24.43
CA VAL A 201 -15.22 -30.13 -25.35
C VAL A 201 -14.10 -29.54 -26.20
N SER A 202 -13.05 -30.31 -26.44
CA SER A 202 -11.97 -29.90 -27.33
C SER A 202 -12.47 -29.86 -28.78
N LEU A 203 -12.12 -28.80 -29.50
CA LEU A 203 -12.25 -28.76 -30.96
C LEU A 203 -10.92 -29.25 -31.51
N GLU A 204 -10.79 -30.55 -31.76
CA GLU A 204 -9.62 -31.04 -32.51
C GLU A 204 -9.65 -30.46 -33.93
N VAL A 205 -8.47 -30.04 -34.41
CA VAL A 205 -8.13 -30.04 -35.84
C VAL A 205 -7.73 -31.46 -36.22
#